data_AF-A0A8B7KBX3-F1
#
_entry.id   AF-A0A8B7KBX3-F1
#
_cell.length_a   1.000
_cell.length_b   1.000
_cell.length_c   1.000
_cell.angle_alpha   90.00
_cell.angle_beta   90.00
_cell.angle_gamma   90.00
#
_symmetry.space_group_name_H-M   'P 1'
#
loop_
_entity.id
_entity.type
_entity.pdbx_description
1 polymer ?
#
loop_
_entity_poly.entity_id
_entity_poly.type
_entity_poly.pdbx_seq_one_letter_code
_entity_poly.pdbx_strand_id
1 'polypeptide(L)'
;MYMDWKLERSAQKTESHVLQEQEVTLEGTGEDGISESFQLLQIDVECEHQDGETLPTGNAVWCSKNVQRKQRRWEKTVAAKKSKRKQEKERRKANRVGNSGICPQHSKRFLKSLTKERLLEAKHSGPRLCIDLSMTNHMSKKELSRLAGQIGRLYGSNKKADRPFWICLTGFTTDSPLYEECLRMNDGFSSYLLDITEEDCFSLFPLETLVYLTPDSEHALEDVDLNKVYILGGLVDESVQKVCRNNSDFDQGSFDSTFLPAICSL
;
A
#
# COMPACT_ATOMS: atom_id res chain seq x y z
N MET A 1 56.58 10.81 -29.96
CA MET A 1 56.79 9.87 -28.85
C MET A 1 55.71 8.81 -28.97
N TYR A 2 55.99 7.72 -29.68
CA TYR A 2 56.39 6.41 -29.13
C TYR A 2 55.34 5.89 -28.12
N MET A 3 54.42 5.03 -28.60
CA MET A 3 54.42 3.55 -28.46
C MET A 3 53.96 3.13 -27.05
N ASP A 4 53.21 2.07 -26.77
CA ASP A 4 52.60 0.95 -27.51
C ASP A 4 51.89 0.12 -26.40
N TRP A 5 50.81 -0.58 -26.72
CA TRP A 5 50.54 -1.91 -26.15
C TRP A 5 49.37 -2.53 -26.92
N LYS A 6 49.73 -3.38 -27.88
CA LYS A 6 48.90 -4.46 -28.40
C LYS A 6 49.14 -5.75 -27.61
N LEU A 7 48.22 -6.69 -27.88
CA LEU A 7 48.24 -8.15 -27.69
C LEU A 7 47.65 -8.65 -26.36
N GLU A 8 46.81 -9.69 -26.32
CA GLU A 8 46.59 -10.78 -27.29
C GLU A 8 45.21 -11.45 -27.12
N ARG A 9 44.72 -12.08 -28.19
CA ARG A 9 43.49 -12.89 -28.26
C ARG A 9 43.66 -14.24 -27.55
N SER A 10 42.56 -14.76 -27.01
CA SER A 10 42.28 -16.20 -27.09
C SER A 10 40.82 -16.42 -27.46
N ALA A 11 40.63 -17.23 -28.50
CA ALA A 11 39.34 -17.62 -29.06
C ALA A 11 38.88 -18.94 -28.42
N GLN A 12 37.62 -19.01 -27.99
CA GLN A 12 36.89 -20.27 -27.98
C GLN A 12 35.51 -20.06 -28.62
N LYS A 13 35.22 -20.98 -29.51
CA LYS A 13 34.12 -21.08 -30.46
C LYS A 13 33.17 -22.15 -29.93
N THR A 14 31.88 -21.84 -29.82
CA THR A 14 30.80 -22.83 -29.91
C THR A 14 29.51 -22.14 -30.33
N GLU A 15 29.13 -22.35 -31.59
CA GLU A 15 27.74 -22.32 -32.06
C GLU A 15 27.04 -23.55 -31.47
N SER A 16 25.77 -23.47 -31.06
CA SER A 16 24.68 -23.83 -31.98
C SER A 16 23.34 -23.28 -31.52
N HIS A 17 22.70 -22.68 -32.51
CA HIS A 17 21.34 -22.21 -32.60
C HIS A 17 20.41 -23.40 -32.87
N VAL A 18 19.15 -23.31 -32.42
CA VAL A 18 17.90 -23.81 -33.03
C VAL A 18 16.92 -24.08 -31.87
N LEU A 19 15.88 -23.27 -31.75
CA LEU A 19 14.51 -23.78 -31.82
C LEU A 19 13.54 -22.66 -32.20
N GLN A 20 12.61 -23.08 -33.03
CA GLN A 20 11.79 -22.35 -33.99
C GLN A 20 10.58 -21.67 -33.34
N GLU A 21 10.09 -20.66 -34.04
CA GLU A 21 8.86 -19.92 -33.81
C GLU A 21 7.63 -20.82 -33.66
N GLN A 22 6.67 -20.40 -32.81
CA GLN A 22 5.26 -20.54 -33.18
C GLN A 22 4.40 -19.44 -32.58
N GLU A 23 3.90 -18.62 -33.49
CA GLU A 23 2.85 -17.62 -33.35
C GLU A 23 1.50 -18.36 -33.26
N VAL A 24 0.74 -18.17 -32.18
CA VAL A 24 -0.70 -18.48 -32.14
C VAL A 24 -1.42 -17.34 -31.45
N THR A 25 -2.14 -16.57 -32.27
CA THR A 25 -3.20 -15.67 -31.86
C THR A 25 -4.42 -16.51 -31.47
N LEU A 26 -4.99 -16.30 -30.29
CA LEU A 26 -6.41 -16.59 -30.04
C LEU A 26 -6.96 -15.75 -28.86
N GLU A 27 -7.94 -14.93 -29.20
CA GLU A 27 -8.85 -14.20 -28.34
C GLU A 27 -9.54 -15.08 -27.29
N GLY A 28 -9.87 -14.48 -26.14
CA GLY A 28 -11.14 -14.76 -25.49
C GLY A 28 -11.11 -15.14 -24.02
N THR A 29 -11.83 -14.32 -23.25
CA THR A 29 -12.53 -14.61 -21.98
C THR A 29 -11.70 -14.69 -20.70
N GLY A 30 -11.97 -13.71 -19.82
CA GLY A 30 -11.51 -13.71 -18.45
C GLY A 30 -12.22 -14.77 -17.63
N GLU A 31 -11.45 -15.43 -16.78
CA GLU A 31 -11.96 -16.28 -15.73
C GLU A 31 -11.35 -15.82 -14.41
N ASP A 32 -12.26 -15.36 -13.54
CA ASP A 32 -12.00 -14.97 -12.17
C ASP A 32 -11.44 -16.18 -11.42
N GLY A 33 -10.17 -16.09 -11.02
CA GLY A 33 -9.55 -16.98 -10.04
C GLY A 33 -10.18 -16.81 -8.66
N ILE A 34 -11.33 -17.46 -8.46
CA ILE A 34 -11.93 -17.72 -7.14
C ILE A 34 -12.24 -19.22 -7.07
N SER A 35 -11.19 -20.01 -7.03
CA SER A 35 -11.20 -21.41 -6.62
C SER A 35 -9.93 -21.56 -5.81
N GLU A 36 -9.98 -21.46 -4.47
CA GLU A 36 -9.83 -22.66 -3.63
C GLU A 36 -10.33 -22.46 -2.18
N SER A 37 -10.95 -21.31 -1.85
CA SER A 37 -11.36 -21.00 -0.46
C SER A 37 -12.83 -21.32 -0.11
N PHE A 38 -13.57 -21.97 -1.00
CA PHE A 38 -15.01 -22.22 -0.83
C PHE A 38 -15.40 -23.69 -0.59
N GLN A 39 -14.45 -24.61 -0.45
CA GLN A 39 -14.70 -26.04 -0.27
C GLN A 39 -14.46 -26.57 1.15
N LEU A 40 -14.55 -25.72 2.17
CA LEU A 40 -14.56 -26.20 3.56
C LEU A 40 -15.82 -25.70 4.27
N LEU A 41 -16.87 -26.50 4.22
CA LEU A 41 -17.86 -26.76 5.29
C LEU A 41 -18.96 -27.69 4.73
N GLN A 42 -18.55 -28.85 4.22
CA GLN A 42 -19.43 -30.02 4.14
C GLN A 42 -19.12 -30.83 5.40
N ILE A 43 -20.04 -30.84 6.36
CA ILE A 43 -19.97 -31.73 7.51
C ILE A 43 -20.63 -33.02 7.05
N ASP A 44 -19.84 -34.05 6.80
CA ASP A 44 -20.32 -35.41 6.62
C ASP A 44 -20.90 -35.88 7.96
N VAL A 45 -22.21 -36.13 7.97
CA VAL A 45 -22.87 -36.85 9.05
C VAL A 45 -23.03 -38.28 8.57
N GLU A 46 -22.06 -39.14 8.92
CA GLU A 46 -22.20 -40.58 8.80
C GLU A 46 -23.29 -41.04 9.79
N CYS A 47 -24.36 -41.64 9.25
CA CYS A 47 -25.42 -42.25 10.04
C CYS A 47 -25.41 -43.76 9.73
N GLU A 48 -24.83 -44.53 10.66
CA GLU A 48 -24.90 -46.00 10.66
C GLU A 48 -26.37 -46.45 10.67
N HIS A 49 -26.73 -47.31 9.72
CA HIS A 49 -28.03 -47.95 9.60
C HIS A 49 -28.12 -49.15 10.56
N GLN A 50 -29.12 -49.17 11.45
CA GLN A 50 -29.73 -50.42 11.90
C GLN A 50 -31.25 -50.32 11.79
N ASP A 51 -31.81 -51.33 11.13
CA ASP A 51 -33.19 -51.46 10.71
C ASP A 51 -34.17 -51.56 11.88
N GLY A 52 -35.30 -50.86 11.73
CA GLY A 52 -36.47 -50.97 12.61
C GLY A 52 -37.57 -50.00 12.16
N GLU A 53 -38.59 -50.54 11.49
CA GLU A 53 -39.70 -49.83 10.86
C GLU A 53 -40.44 -48.82 11.76
N THR A 54 -40.56 -47.56 11.29
CA THR A 54 -41.84 -46.82 11.12
C THR A 54 -41.55 -45.40 10.61
N LEU A 55 -42.18 -45.01 9.49
CA LEU A 55 -42.13 -43.64 8.95
C LEU A 55 -42.72 -42.62 9.94
N PRO A 56 -42.08 -41.44 10.07
CA PRO A 56 -42.85 -40.23 9.82
C PRO A 56 -42.12 -39.22 8.93
N THR A 57 -42.91 -38.65 8.04
CA THR A 57 -42.65 -37.48 7.19
C THR A 57 -41.94 -36.34 7.92
N GLY A 58 -40.83 -35.85 7.35
CA GLY A 58 -40.31 -34.50 7.60
C GLY A 58 -38.97 -34.40 8.35
N ASN A 59 -37.89 -34.94 7.79
CA ASN A 59 -36.54 -34.70 8.32
C ASN A 59 -36.01 -33.33 7.84
N ALA A 60 -36.46 -32.26 8.50
CA ALA A 60 -35.75 -30.99 8.48
C ALA A 60 -34.44 -31.15 9.26
N VAL A 61 -33.31 -31.11 8.54
CA VAL A 61 -31.96 -31.18 9.11
C VAL A 61 -31.81 -30.10 10.19
N TRP A 62 -31.84 -30.52 11.45
CA TRP A 62 -31.67 -29.64 12.60
C TRP A 62 -30.21 -29.27 12.75
N CYS A 63 -29.74 -28.25 12.01
CA CYS A 63 -28.41 -27.70 12.26
C CYS A 63 -28.40 -26.97 13.63
N SER A 64 -27.31 -27.11 14.38
CA SER A 64 -27.14 -26.51 15.71
C SER A 64 -27.47 -25.01 15.72
N LYS A 65 -28.04 -24.51 16.83
CA LYS A 65 -28.40 -23.09 17.02
C LYS A 65 -27.26 -22.12 16.68
N ASN A 66 -26.01 -22.55 16.88
CA ASN A 66 -24.81 -21.77 16.53
C ASN A 66 -24.55 -21.68 15.02
N VAL A 67 -24.81 -22.75 14.27
CA VAL A 67 -24.71 -22.79 12.80
C VAL A 67 -25.74 -21.84 12.19
N GLN A 68 -27.00 -21.92 12.67
CA GLN A 68 -28.06 -21.00 12.23
C GLN A 68 -27.75 -19.53 12.55
N ARG A 69 -27.07 -19.26 13.67
CA ARG A 69 -26.67 -17.89 14.06
C ARG A 69 -25.55 -17.36 13.16
N LYS A 70 -24.58 -18.20 12.79
CA LYS A 70 -23.50 -17.86 11.84
C LYS A 70 -24.06 -17.61 10.44
N GLN A 71 -24.98 -18.46 9.98
CA GLN A 71 -25.67 -18.31 8.71
C GLN A 71 -26.46 -17.00 8.63
N ARG A 72 -27.28 -16.69 9.63
CA ARG A 72 -28.03 -15.42 9.69
C ARG A 72 -27.12 -14.18 9.73
N ARG A 73 -25.96 -14.26 10.40
CA ARG A 73 -24.96 -13.17 10.39
C ARG A 73 -24.32 -13.00 9.02
N TRP A 74 -24.00 -14.11 8.35
CA TRP A 74 -23.47 -14.10 6.98
C TRP A 74 -24.47 -13.49 6.00
N GLU A 75 -25.73 -13.92 6.03
CA GLU A 75 -26.82 -13.39 5.21
C GLU A 75 -27.03 -11.89 5.42
N LYS A 76 -27.05 -11.43 6.68
CA LYS A 76 -27.12 -10.00 7.02
C LYS A 76 -25.92 -9.22 6.47
N THR A 77 -24.72 -9.80 6.54
CA THR A 77 -23.51 -9.16 6.02
C THR A 77 -23.53 -9.06 4.49
N VAL A 78 -23.96 -10.13 3.81
CA VAL A 78 -24.12 -10.16 2.35
C VAL A 78 -25.19 -9.18 1.89
N ALA A 79 -26.35 -9.16 2.57
CA ALA A 79 -27.44 -8.22 2.28
C ALA A 79 -27.02 -6.76 2.53
N ALA A 80 -26.31 -6.47 3.61
CA ALA A 80 -25.77 -5.14 3.88
C ALA A 80 -24.76 -4.71 2.81
N LYS A 81 -23.89 -5.60 2.35
CA LYS A 81 -22.95 -5.34 1.23
C LYS A 81 -23.70 -5.07 -0.08
N LYS A 82 -24.73 -5.85 -0.42
CA LYS A 82 -25.58 -5.64 -1.61
C LYS A 82 -26.34 -4.31 -1.56
N SER A 83 -26.93 -3.98 -0.40
CA SER A 83 -27.66 -2.72 -0.18
C SER A 83 -26.73 -1.51 -0.31
N LYS A 84 -25.54 -1.55 0.32
CA LYS A 84 -24.53 -0.49 0.18
C LYS A 84 -24.09 -0.28 -1.27
N ARG A 85 -23.90 -1.37 -2.04
CA ARG A 85 -23.56 -1.28 -3.48
C ARG A 85 -24.69 -0.65 -4.30
N LYS A 86 -25.96 -0.95 -3.98
CA LYS A 86 -27.13 -0.35 -4.64
C LYS A 86 -27.27 1.14 -4.33
N GLN A 87 -27.18 1.51 -3.04
CA GLN A 87 -27.23 2.91 -2.60
C GLN A 87 -26.10 3.75 -3.20
N GLU A 88 -24.87 3.22 -3.28
CA GLU A 88 -23.75 3.91 -3.91
C GLU A 88 -23.95 4.07 -5.43
N LYS A 89 -24.56 3.08 -6.11
CA LYS A 89 -24.90 3.17 -7.54
C LYS A 89 -25.98 4.23 -7.79
N GLU A 90 -26.97 4.34 -6.92
CA GLU A 90 -28.03 5.36 -6.98
C GLU A 90 -27.48 6.75 -6.67
N ARG A 91 -26.64 6.90 -5.62
CA ARG A 91 -25.93 8.15 -5.31
C ARG A 91 -25.08 8.64 -6.47
N ARG A 92 -24.35 7.73 -7.14
CA ARG A 92 -23.56 8.06 -8.34
C ARG A 92 -24.42 8.50 -9.52
N LYS A 93 -25.63 7.94 -9.68
CA LYS A 93 -26.58 8.36 -10.72
C LYS A 93 -27.16 9.74 -10.41
N ALA A 94 -27.57 9.99 -9.15
CA ALA A 94 -28.08 11.29 -8.72
C ALA A 94 -27.05 12.41 -8.91
N ASN A 95 -25.79 12.17 -8.55
CA ASN A 95 -24.70 13.13 -8.76
C ASN A 95 -24.39 13.41 -10.24
N ARG A 96 -24.70 12.49 -11.18
CA ARG A 96 -24.54 12.75 -12.61
C ARG A 96 -25.62 13.69 -13.16
N VAL A 97 -26.83 13.63 -12.62
CA VAL A 97 -27.96 14.47 -13.07
C VAL A 97 -27.86 15.88 -12.51
N GLY A 98 -27.34 16.06 -11.29
CA GLY A 98 -27.21 17.37 -10.65
C GLY A 98 -26.07 18.27 -11.16
N ASN A 99 -25.13 17.76 -11.95
CA ASN A 99 -23.89 18.47 -12.30
C ASN A 99 -23.80 18.85 -13.79
N SER A 100 -24.95 19.04 -14.44
CA SER A 100 -25.08 19.33 -15.89
C SER A 100 -24.67 20.76 -16.31
N GLY A 101 -24.11 21.56 -15.41
CA GLY A 101 -23.61 22.91 -15.71
C GLY A 101 -22.10 22.91 -15.99
N ILE A 102 -21.74 23.05 -17.27
CA ILE A 102 -20.49 23.64 -17.78
C ILE A 102 -19.17 23.05 -17.23
N CYS A 103 -18.83 21.83 -17.65
CA CYS A 103 -17.44 21.38 -17.81
C CYS A 103 -17.43 20.13 -18.70
N PRO A 104 -16.53 19.96 -19.67
CA PRO A 104 -16.37 18.68 -20.34
C PRO A 104 -16.06 17.62 -19.28
N GLN A 105 -17.03 16.74 -18.99
CA GLN A 105 -16.83 15.60 -18.09
C GLN A 105 -15.85 14.65 -18.78
N HIS A 106 -14.56 14.90 -18.58
CA HIS A 106 -13.52 14.04 -19.11
C HIS A 106 -13.74 12.61 -18.64
N SER A 107 -13.45 11.64 -19.52
CA SER A 107 -13.64 10.23 -19.17
C SER A 107 -12.81 9.88 -17.92
N LYS A 108 -13.30 8.90 -17.15
CA LYS A 108 -12.55 8.39 -15.98
C LYS A 108 -11.13 7.94 -16.38
N ARG A 109 -10.95 7.43 -17.60
CA ARG A 109 -9.64 7.03 -18.14
C ARG A 109 -8.73 8.23 -18.35
N PHE A 110 -9.27 9.31 -18.92
CA PHE A 110 -8.53 10.57 -19.11
C PHE A 110 -8.08 11.16 -17.77
N LEU A 111 -8.99 11.30 -16.80
CA LEU A 111 -8.64 11.85 -15.48
C LEU A 111 -7.56 11.02 -14.78
N LYS A 112 -7.63 9.69 -14.87
CA LYS A 112 -6.58 8.79 -14.36
C LYS A 112 -5.24 9.02 -15.05
N SER A 113 -5.24 9.20 -16.36
CA SER A 113 -4.02 9.47 -17.13
C SER A 113 -3.40 10.80 -16.71
N LEU A 114 -4.21 11.84 -16.57
CA LEU A 114 -3.76 13.16 -16.13
C LEU A 114 -3.18 13.11 -14.70
N THR A 115 -3.82 12.40 -13.77
CA THR A 115 -3.24 12.18 -12.43
C THR A 115 -1.91 11.44 -12.49
N LYS A 116 -1.81 10.43 -13.36
CA LYS A 116 -0.56 9.66 -13.54
C LYS A 116 0.57 10.54 -14.06
N GLU A 117 0.29 11.34 -15.08
CA GLU A 117 1.23 12.29 -15.68
C GLU A 117 1.74 13.29 -14.65
N ARG A 118 0.84 13.91 -13.88
CA ARG A 118 1.21 14.87 -12.83
C ARG A 118 2.09 14.28 -11.73
N LEU A 119 1.85 13.02 -11.34
CA LEU A 119 2.71 12.31 -10.38
C LEU A 119 4.09 12.01 -10.96
N LEU A 120 4.17 11.62 -12.24
CA LEU A 120 5.45 11.37 -12.91
C LEU A 120 6.23 12.66 -13.14
N GLU A 121 5.55 13.77 -13.45
CA GLU A 121 6.17 15.09 -13.55
C GLU A 121 6.77 15.53 -12.21
N ALA A 122 6.07 15.25 -11.09
CA ALA A 122 6.59 15.51 -9.77
C ALA A 122 7.87 14.72 -9.45
N LYS A 123 8.08 13.54 -10.03
CA LYS A 123 9.35 12.80 -9.89
C LYS A 123 10.56 13.64 -10.31
N HIS A 124 10.38 14.46 -11.35
CA HIS A 124 11.47 15.22 -11.96
C HIS A 124 11.54 16.66 -11.45
N SER A 125 10.41 17.27 -11.12
CA SER A 125 10.31 18.72 -10.85
C SER A 125 9.54 19.08 -9.58
N GLY A 126 8.93 18.10 -8.93
CA GLY A 126 8.15 18.30 -7.71
C GLY A 126 9.03 18.29 -6.46
N PRO A 127 8.53 18.86 -5.36
CA PRO A 127 9.20 18.73 -4.06
C PRO A 127 9.22 17.27 -3.62
N ARG A 128 10.25 16.88 -2.86
CA ARG A 128 10.41 15.50 -2.37
C ARG A 128 9.93 15.35 -0.95
N LEU A 129 9.14 14.30 -0.71
CA LEU A 129 8.68 13.90 0.61
C LEU A 129 9.17 12.49 0.91
N CYS A 130 9.99 12.36 1.94
CA CYS A 130 10.52 11.12 2.43
C CYS A 130 9.72 10.68 3.67
N ILE A 131 9.27 9.43 3.70
CA ILE A 131 8.70 8.82 4.90
C ILE A 131 9.75 7.84 5.44
N ASP A 132 10.31 8.19 6.59
CA ASP A 132 11.32 7.40 7.29
C ASP A 132 10.64 6.24 8.04
N LEU A 133 10.82 5.01 7.54
CA LEU A 133 10.21 3.79 8.07
C LEU A 133 11.21 2.92 8.84
N SER A 134 12.39 3.45 9.18
CA SER A 134 13.45 2.74 9.91
C SER A 134 12.98 2.20 11.27
N MET A 135 12.04 2.89 11.93
CA MET A 135 11.53 2.53 13.26
C MET A 135 10.39 1.49 13.25
N THR A 136 10.08 0.90 12.09
CA THR A 136 8.92 -0.01 11.96
C THR A 136 9.03 -1.30 12.76
N ASN A 137 10.24 -1.74 13.07
CA ASN A 137 10.48 -2.92 13.90
C ASN A 137 10.07 -2.73 15.37
N HIS A 138 9.86 -1.48 15.82
CA HIS A 138 9.43 -1.17 17.18
C HIS A 138 7.91 -1.02 17.33
N MET A 139 7.15 -1.19 16.24
CA MET A 139 5.70 -1.07 16.26
C MET A 139 5.01 -2.42 16.39
N SER A 140 3.91 -2.44 17.13
CA SER A 140 2.99 -3.56 17.14
C SER A 140 2.28 -3.71 15.79
N LYS A 141 1.74 -4.91 15.53
CA LYS A 141 0.95 -5.16 14.31
C LYS A 141 -0.21 -4.18 14.12
N LYS A 142 -0.82 -3.71 15.21
CA LYS A 142 -1.93 -2.75 15.17
C LYS A 142 -1.45 -1.37 14.75
N GLU A 143 -0.29 -0.94 15.23
CA GLU A 143 0.37 0.30 14.82
C GLU A 143 0.82 0.23 13.37
N LEU A 144 1.44 -0.87 12.93
CA LEU A 144 1.77 -1.12 11.52
C LEU A 144 0.56 -1.02 10.60
N SER A 145 -0.58 -1.62 11.00
CA SER A 145 -1.83 -1.49 10.26
C SER A 145 -2.31 -0.03 10.18
N ARG A 146 -2.15 0.76 11.25
CA ARG A 146 -2.52 2.18 11.23
C ARG A 146 -1.61 2.99 10.31
N LEU A 147 -0.31 2.73 10.38
CA LEU A 147 0.71 3.36 9.53
C LEU A 147 0.47 3.02 8.05
N ALA A 148 0.23 1.76 7.70
CA ALA A 148 -0.15 1.36 6.35
C ALA A 148 -1.38 2.14 5.85
N GLY A 149 -2.39 2.32 6.71
CA GLY A 149 -3.54 3.17 6.41
C GLY A 149 -3.19 4.66 6.26
N GLN A 150 -2.23 5.20 7.02
CA GLN A 150 -1.73 6.57 6.86
C GLN A 150 -1.00 6.75 5.53
N ILE A 151 -0.14 5.80 5.13
CA ILE A 151 0.54 5.78 3.82
C ILE A 151 -0.48 5.80 2.68
N GLY A 152 -1.53 4.97 2.77
CA GLY A 152 -2.61 4.97 1.78
C GLY A 152 -3.35 6.31 1.68
N ARG A 153 -3.61 6.96 2.81
CA ARG A 153 -4.24 8.30 2.85
C ARG A 153 -3.31 9.38 2.31
N LEU A 154 -2.02 9.33 2.67
CA LEU A 154 -0.99 10.23 2.16
C LEU A 154 -0.96 10.19 0.62
N TYR A 155 -0.79 9.00 0.04
CA TYR A 155 -0.78 8.84 -1.41
C TYR A 155 -2.12 9.25 -2.05
N GLY A 156 -3.24 8.92 -1.40
CA GLY A 156 -4.58 9.33 -1.81
C GLY A 156 -4.80 10.84 -1.84
N SER A 157 -4.23 11.56 -0.88
CA SER A 157 -4.24 13.03 -0.79
C SER A 157 -3.31 13.64 -1.84
N ASN A 158 -2.09 13.12 -1.95
CA ASN A 158 -1.08 13.60 -2.89
C ASN A 158 -1.58 13.54 -4.35
N LYS A 159 -2.28 12.46 -4.74
CA LYS A 159 -2.93 12.34 -6.06
C LYS A 159 -3.93 13.46 -6.39
N LYS A 160 -4.49 14.11 -5.37
CA LYS A 160 -5.49 15.18 -5.52
C LYS A 160 -4.88 16.56 -5.40
N ALA A 161 -3.73 16.70 -4.73
CA ALA A 161 -3.03 17.97 -4.58
C ALA A 161 -2.67 18.54 -5.94
N ASP A 162 -2.80 19.85 -6.18
CA ASP A 162 -2.50 20.50 -7.46
C ASP A 162 -1.03 20.41 -7.85
N ARG A 163 -0.14 20.45 -6.84
CA ARG A 163 1.29 20.20 -6.98
C ARG A 163 1.66 19.00 -6.09
N PRO A 164 1.66 17.77 -6.63
CA PRO A 164 2.01 16.61 -5.83
C PRO A 164 3.50 16.61 -5.48
N PHE A 165 3.81 16.03 -4.33
CA PHE A 165 5.19 15.67 -3.97
C PHE A 165 5.58 14.39 -4.70
N TRP A 166 6.86 14.23 -4.99
CA TRP A 166 7.42 12.90 -5.22
C TRP A 166 7.67 12.22 -3.87
N ILE A 167 6.94 11.14 -3.61
CA ILE A 167 7.02 10.42 -2.34
C ILE A 167 8.10 9.34 -2.43
N CYS A 168 8.92 9.24 -1.39
CA CYS A 168 9.88 8.16 -1.18
C CYS A 168 9.60 7.50 0.17
N LEU A 169 9.54 6.17 0.20
CA LEU A 169 9.46 5.36 1.41
C LEU A 169 10.86 4.77 1.65
N THR A 170 11.53 5.19 2.72
CA THR A 170 12.91 4.80 3.06
C THR A 170 12.95 3.88 4.26
N GLY A 171 14.00 3.05 4.38
CA GLY A 171 14.04 2.01 5.40
C GLY A 171 12.89 1.00 5.27
N PHE A 172 12.42 0.76 4.03
CA PHE A 172 11.21 -0.01 3.76
C PHE A 172 11.49 -1.18 2.83
N THR A 173 11.55 -2.38 3.42
CA THR A 173 11.80 -3.63 2.69
C THR A 173 10.49 -4.28 2.24
N THR A 174 10.52 -4.95 1.08
CA THR A 174 9.34 -5.64 0.54
C THR A 174 8.98 -6.93 1.27
N ASP A 175 9.87 -7.43 2.12
CA ASP A 175 9.64 -8.59 3.01
C ASP A 175 9.26 -8.17 4.44
N SER A 176 8.99 -6.89 4.68
CA SER A 176 8.62 -6.39 6.00
C SER A 176 7.15 -6.67 6.36
N PRO A 177 6.83 -6.82 7.67
CA PRO A 177 5.44 -6.87 8.14
C PRO A 177 4.63 -5.63 7.74
N LEU A 178 5.26 -4.45 7.63
CA LEU A 178 4.59 -3.24 7.17
C LEU A 178 4.19 -3.35 5.69
N TYR A 179 5.02 -3.94 4.84
CA TYR A 179 4.72 -4.12 3.42
C TYR A 179 3.49 -5.00 3.22
N GLU A 180 3.40 -6.10 3.96
CA GLU A 180 2.21 -6.96 3.98
C GLU A 180 0.95 -6.21 4.42
N GLU A 181 1.05 -5.39 5.47
CA GLU A 181 -0.07 -4.54 5.90
C GLU A 181 -0.45 -3.50 4.83
N CYS A 182 0.53 -2.95 4.10
CA CYS A 182 0.28 -2.04 2.98
C CYS A 182 -0.47 -2.73 1.83
N LEU A 183 -0.06 -3.93 1.41
CA LEU A 183 -0.77 -4.72 0.40
C LEU A 183 -2.20 -5.06 0.84
N ARG A 184 -2.36 -5.45 2.10
CA ARG A 184 -3.66 -5.86 2.67
C ARG A 184 -4.64 -4.70 2.78
N MET A 185 -4.14 -3.49 3.11
CA MET A 185 -5.00 -2.34 3.41
C MET A 185 -5.21 -1.39 2.24
N ASN A 186 -4.27 -1.34 1.31
CA ASN A 186 -4.25 -0.35 0.25
C ASN A 186 -4.39 -1.04 -1.11
N ASP A 187 -5.60 -0.98 -1.68
CA ASP A 187 -5.86 -1.55 -3.01
C ASP A 187 -4.88 -1.02 -4.05
N GLY A 188 -4.14 -1.94 -4.68
CA GLY A 188 -3.16 -1.62 -5.72
C GLY A 188 -1.90 -0.92 -5.20
N PHE A 189 -1.51 -1.12 -3.94
CA PHE A 189 -0.28 -0.56 -3.36
C PHE A 189 0.96 -0.76 -4.25
N SER A 190 1.16 -1.96 -4.81
CA SER A 190 2.26 -2.26 -5.73
C SER A 190 2.27 -1.44 -7.02
N SER A 191 1.17 -0.74 -7.33
CA SER A 191 1.04 0.15 -8.49
C SER A 191 1.13 1.63 -8.13
N TYR A 192 1.48 1.97 -6.88
CA TYR A 192 1.68 3.35 -6.48
C TYR A 192 2.88 3.95 -7.20
N LEU A 193 2.76 5.21 -7.62
CA LEU A 193 3.87 5.96 -8.22
C LEU A 193 4.58 6.73 -7.12
N LEU A 194 5.53 6.03 -6.50
CA LEU A 194 6.45 6.51 -5.47
C LEU A 194 7.71 5.64 -5.53
N ASP A 195 8.79 6.08 -4.90
CA ASP A 195 9.98 5.23 -4.74
C ASP A 195 9.92 4.47 -3.41
N ILE A 196 10.34 3.20 -3.41
CA ILE A 196 10.52 2.36 -2.23
C ILE A 196 11.99 1.94 -2.20
N THR A 197 12.63 2.11 -1.05
CA THR A 197 14.02 1.69 -0.85
C THR A 197 14.23 1.22 0.59
N GLU A 198 15.12 0.25 0.74
CA GLU A 198 15.59 -0.25 2.03
C GLU A 198 16.62 0.70 2.66
N GLU A 199 17.22 1.56 1.85
CA GLU A 199 18.23 2.53 2.28
C GLU A 199 17.61 3.61 3.15
N ASP A 200 18.43 4.16 4.05
CA ASP A 200 18.05 5.27 4.89
C ASP A 200 18.12 6.62 4.13
N CYS A 201 17.27 7.57 4.55
CA CYS A 201 17.16 8.88 3.92
C CYS A 201 18.46 9.70 3.95
N PHE A 202 19.29 9.55 4.98
CA PHE A 202 20.59 10.22 5.13
C PHE A 202 21.65 9.65 4.18
N SER A 203 21.45 8.43 3.68
CA SER A 203 22.35 7.79 2.69
C SER A 203 21.96 8.14 1.25
N LEU A 204 20.69 8.45 1.01
CA LEU A 204 20.11 8.69 -0.31
C LEU A 204 20.29 10.12 -0.80
N PHE A 205 20.29 11.09 0.12
CA PHE A 205 20.26 12.51 -0.19
C PHE A 205 21.37 13.26 0.53
N PRO A 206 21.93 14.33 -0.07
CA PRO A 206 22.88 15.19 0.62
C PRO A 206 22.24 15.83 1.85
N LEU A 207 22.94 15.80 2.98
CA LEU A 207 22.39 16.18 4.27
C LEU A 207 21.89 17.63 4.31
N GLU A 208 22.56 18.54 3.62
CA GLU A 208 22.19 19.96 3.52
C GLU A 208 20.83 20.20 2.84
N THR A 209 20.36 19.23 2.06
CA THR A 209 19.05 19.27 1.40
C THR A 209 17.93 18.72 2.29
N LEU A 210 18.27 17.99 3.36
CA LEU A 210 17.30 17.32 4.22
C LEU A 210 16.70 18.27 5.26
N VAL A 211 15.37 18.18 5.40
CA VAL A 211 14.60 18.88 6.43
C VAL A 211 13.73 17.86 7.16
N TYR A 212 14.07 17.54 8.40
CA TYR A 212 13.27 16.64 9.24
C TYR A 212 12.12 17.40 9.89
N LEU A 213 10.89 16.94 9.66
CA LEU A 213 9.69 17.57 10.18
C LEU A 213 9.27 16.90 11.49
N THR A 214 9.33 17.65 12.58
CA THR A 214 8.97 17.21 13.93
C THR A 214 8.18 18.29 14.68
N PRO A 215 7.12 17.92 15.42
CA PRO A 215 6.34 18.89 16.19
C PRO A 215 7.17 19.61 17.26
N ASP A 216 8.29 19.05 17.70
CA ASP A 216 9.12 19.60 18.77
C ASP A 216 10.11 20.67 18.28
N SER A 217 10.12 21.01 16.99
CA SER A 217 11.01 22.05 16.46
C SER A 217 10.53 23.46 16.78
N GLU A 218 11.46 24.33 17.18
CA GLU A 218 11.24 25.77 17.34
C GLU A 218 11.12 26.51 16.00
N HIS A 219 11.51 25.89 14.89
CA HIS A 219 11.52 26.50 13.55
C HIS A 219 10.33 26.04 12.72
N ALA A 220 9.31 26.88 12.56
CA ALA A 220 8.16 26.56 11.73
C ALA A 220 8.54 26.50 10.24
N LEU A 221 7.97 25.54 9.51
CA LEU A 221 8.09 25.49 8.06
C LEU A 221 7.17 26.53 7.41
N GLU A 222 7.76 27.60 6.87
CA GLU A 222 6.99 28.68 6.22
C GLU A 222 6.67 28.36 4.76
N ASP A 223 7.64 27.83 4.01
CA ASP A 223 7.54 27.55 2.58
C ASP A 223 8.19 26.22 2.19
N VAL A 224 7.72 25.66 1.07
CA VAL A 224 8.25 24.41 0.49
C VAL A 224 9.21 24.73 -0.66
N ASP A 225 10.50 24.44 -0.46
CA ASP A 225 11.56 24.55 -1.45
C ASP A 225 11.66 23.26 -2.28
N LEU A 226 11.78 23.42 -3.60
CA LEU A 226 11.89 22.32 -4.56
C LEU A 226 13.25 21.61 -4.51
N ASN A 227 14.29 22.28 -3.98
CA ASN A 227 15.63 21.71 -3.87
C ASN A 227 15.85 20.94 -2.56
N LYS A 228 14.85 20.93 -1.68
CA LYS A 228 14.90 20.25 -0.38
C LYS A 228 14.10 18.96 -0.37
N VAL A 229 14.49 18.08 0.54
CA VAL A 229 13.81 16.82 0.82
C VAL A 229 13.25 16.90 2.23
N TYR A 230 11.92 16.83 2.33
CA TYR A 230 11.23 16.88 3.60
C TYR A 230 11.04 15.47 4.14
N ILE A 231 11.42 15.23 5.39
CA ILE A 231 11.34 13.90 6.01
C ILE A 231 10.24 13.92 7.08
N LEU A 232 9.36 12.93 7.03
CA LEU A 232 8.41 12.62 8.09
C LEU A 232 8.74 11.27 8.71
N GLY A 233 8.80 11.20 10.03
CA GLY A 233 8.90 9.95 10.76
C GLY A 233 7.64 9.10 10.56
N GLY A 234 7.80 7.91 9.98
CA GLY A 234 6.75 6.93 9.79
C GLY A 234 6.52 6.10 11.05
N LEU A 235 6.10 6.76 12.13
CA LEU A 235 5.88 6.15 13.44
C LEU A 235 4.42 6.32 13.89
N VAL A 236 3.88 5.28 14.51
CA VAL A 236 2.60 5.33 15.23
C VAL A 236 2.82 4.77 16.63
N ASP A 237 2.65 5.61 17.64
CA ASP A 237 2.70 5.22 19.04
C ASP A 237 1.28 5.22 19.63
N GLU A 238 0.81 4.06 20.09
CA GLU A 238 -0.47 3.95 20.81
C GLU A 238 -0.38 4.34 22.28
N SER A 239 0.82 4.54 22.81
CA SER A 239 1.01 4.97 24.19
C SER A 239 0.89 6.50 24.28
N VAL A 240 -0.30 6.96 24.71
CA VAL A 240 -0.32 8.17 25.52
C VAL A 240 0.27 7.79 26.86
N GLN A 241 1.59 7.65 26.94
CA GLN A 241 2.21 7.80 28.24
C GLN A 241 1.92 9.24 28.66
N LYS A 242 0.99 9.42 29.60
CA LYS A 242 0.93 10.66 30.36
C LYS A 242 2.33 10.85 30.89
N VAL A 243 3.06 11.81 30.32
CA VAL A 243 4.39 12.18 30.79
C VAL A 243 4.23 12.72 32.20
N CYS A 244 4.28 11.82 33.18
CA CYS A 244 4.79 12.16 34.49
C CYS A 244 6.28 12.35 34.26
N ARG A 245 6.74 13.60 34.12
CA ARG A 245 8.16 13.95 34.08
C ARG A 245 8.84 13.42 35.34
N ASN A 246 9.43 12.24 35.26
CA ASN A 246 10.53 11.85 36.12
C ASN A 246 11.72 11.67 35.18
N ASN A 247 12.67 12.60 35.28
CA ASN A 247 13.93 12.60 34.54
C ASN A 247 14.72 11.33 34.86
N SER A 248 14.76 10.40 33.92
CA SER A 248 15.88 9.50 33.69
C SER A 248 15.54 8.61 32.50
N ASP A 249 16.46 8.53 31.55
CA ASP A 249 16.51 7.57 30.44
C ASP A 249 15.76 7.99 29.16
N PHE A 250 16.21 9.12 28.58
CA PHE A 250 16.30 9.21 27.13
C PHE A 250 17.77 8.98 26.79
N ASP A 251 18.13 7.74 26.50
CA ASP A 251 19.46 7.40 25.99
C ASP A 251 19.57 8.05 24.61
N GLN A 252 20.17 9.22 24.60
CA GLN A 252 20.51 9.95 23.39
C GLN A 252 21.61 9.16 22.70
N GLY A 253 21.20 8.31 21.75
CA GLY A 253 22.09 7.80 20.73
C GLY A 253 22.88 8.97 20.17
N SER A 254 24.20 8.89 20.28
CA SER A 254 25.16 9.91 19.89
C SER A 254 25.04 10.23 18.41
N PHE A 255 24.21 11.21 18.06
CA PHE A 255 24.31 11.89 16.78
C PHE A 255 25.39 12.96 16.91
N ASP A 256 26.47 12.80 16.15
CA ASP A 256 27.57 13.75 16.08
C ASP A 256 27.04 15.13 15.67
N SER A 257 27.11 16.10 16.59
CA SER A 257 26.45 17.41 16.51
C SER A 257 26.96 18.37 15.41
N THR A 258 27.82 17.90 14.50
CA THR A 258 28.44 18.74 13.47
C THR A 258 27.73 18.67 12.12
N PHE A 259 26.84 17.71 11.91
CA PHE A 259 26.13 17.51 10.65
C PHE A 259 24.75 16.87 10.93
N LEU A 260 23.81 17.67 11.43
CA LEU A 260 22.41 17.29 11.54
C LEU A 260 21.59 17.95 10.41
N PRO A 261 20.55 17.28 9.88
CA PRO A 261 19.64 17.91 8.92
C PRO A 261 18.97 19.12 9.57
N ALA A 262 18.44 20.03 8.75
CA ALA A 262 17.57 21.08 9.30
C ALA A 262 16.33 20.44 9.93
N ILE A 263 15.88 20.94 11.08
CA ILE A 263 14.72 20.40 11.79
C ILE A 263 13.63 21.47 11.84
N CYS A 264 12.45 21.19 11.30
CA CYS A 264 11.33 22.14 11.26
C CYS A 264 10.05 21.54 11.83
N SER A 265 9.12 22.37 12.29
CA SER A 265 7.76 21.96 12.69
C SER A 265 6.78 22.19 11.55
N LEU A 266 5.80 21.27 11.44
CA LEU A 266 4.66 21.35 10.52
C LEU A 266 3.62 22.38 10.98
#